data_AF-A0AA37RGN0-F1
#
_entry.id   AF-A0AA37RGN0-F1
#
_cell.length_a   1.000
_cell.length_b   1.000
_cell.length_c   1.000
_cell.angle_alpha   90.00
_cell.angle_beta   90.00
_cell.angle_gamma   90.00
#
_symmetry.space_group_name_H-M   'P 1'
#
loop_
_entity.id
_entity.type
_entity.pdbx_description
1 polymer ?
#
loop_
_entity_poly.entity_id
_entity_poly.type
_entity_poly.pdbx_seq_one_letter_code
_entity_poly.pdbx_strand_id
1 'polypeptide(L)'
;MNGSINLADLLAAMSSGIPALPRAACRERLDVFDSIKPDDIESAIEVCHGCPELQPCLRWAEQSDQNLLTGVIAGRVFKHHVNGWGRPTGITTTKPKEPTMPTPKKKPTHYAFPAEKGFVTGYGYVGETSDDAIMLTAFDADGGPVCLVMPPECARQVITSLAVQIDKQARVTEDGDSK
;
A
#
# COMPACT_ATOMS: atom_id res chain seq x y z
N MET A 1 -2.11 -38.85 19.56
CA MET A 1 -1.25 -38.09 20.49
C MET A 1 -1.77 -36.66 20.51
N ASN A 2 -2.65 -36.33 21.45
CA ASN A 2 -3.18 -34.97 21.58
C ASN A 2 -2.25 -34.23 22.54
N GLY A 3 -1.15 -33.69 22.01
CA GLY A 3 -0.23 -32.84 22.76
C GLY A 3 -0.79 -31.43 22.82
N SER A 4 -1.25 -31.00 24.00
CA SER A 4 -1.60 -29.62 24.26
C SER A 4 -0.34 -28.77 24.08
N ILE A 5 -0.29 -27.92 23.05
CA ILE A 5 0.75 -26.89 22.94
C ILE A 5 0.48 -25.89 24.06
N ASN A 6 1.36 -25.82 25.06
CA ASN A 6 1.25 -24.82 26.10
C ASN A 6 1.73 -23.47 25.58
N LEU A 7 1.14 -22.39 26.10
CA LEU A 7 1.52 -21.02 25.77
C LEU A 7 3.01 -20.75 25.99
N ALA A 8 3.61 -21.38 27.02
CA ALA A 8 5.04 -21.27 27.32
C ALA A 8 5.91 -21.81 26.17
N ASP A 9 5.52 -22.94 25.56
CA ASP A 9 6.26 -23.55 24.46
C ASP A 9 6.15 -22.69 23.18
N LEU A 10 4.99 -22.07 22.96
CA LEU A 10 4.77 -21.11 21.88
C LEU A 10 5.63 -19.85 22.04
N LEU A 11 5.65 -19.26 23.24
CA LEU A 11 6.49 -18.10 23.55
C LEU A 11 7.97 -18.43 23.43
N ALA A 12 8.40 -19.60 23.91
CA ALA A 12 9.77 -20.08 23.78
C ALA A 12 10.15 -20.22 22.30
N ALA A 13 9.29 -20.83 21.48
CA ALA A 13 9.51 -20.98 20.03
C ALA A 13 9.54 -19.65 19.28
N MET A 14 8.73 -18.66 19.68
CA MET A 14 8.78 -17.31 19.09
C MET A 14 10.05 -16.55 19.50
N SER A 15 10.55 -16.79 20.71
CA SER A 15 11.80 -16.19 21.18
C SER A 15 13.05 -16.93 20.70
N SER A 16 12.93 -18.18 20.23
CA SER A 16 14.05 -18.99 19.75
C SER A 16 14.52 -18.47 18.40
N GLY A 17 15.38 -17.46 18.44
CA GLY A 17 15.90 -16.79 17.25
C GLY A 17 16.18 -15.32 17.50
N ILE A 18 15.61 -14.72 18.55
CA ILE A 18 15.88 -13.32 18.91
C ILE A 18 17.01 -13.31 19.95
N PRO A 19 18.10 -12.54 19.75
CA PRO A 19 19.18 -12.44 20.71
C PRO A 19 18.67 -11.78 22.00
N ALA A 20 19.12 -12.27 23.14
CA ALA A 20 18.88 -11.58 24.40
C ALA A 20 19.74 -10.31 24.45
N LEU A 21 19.09 -9.13 24.36
CA LEU A 21 19.74 -7.82 24.41
C LEU A 21 19.27 -7.03 25.64
N PRO A 22 19.71 -7.39 26.85
CA PRO A 22 19.17 -6.82 28.08
C PRO A 22 19.40 -5.31 28.20
N ARG A 23 20.50 -4.81 27.63
CA ARG A 23 20.94 -3.41 27.67
C ARG A 23 20.66 -2.64 26.38
N ALA A 24 19.75 -3.12 25.53
CA ALA A 24 19.44 -2.43 24.28
C ALA A 24 18.76 -1.09 24.55
N ALA A 25 19.33 0.01 24.02
CA ALA A 25 18.81 1.36 24.19
C ALA A 25 17.40 1.54 23.59
N CYS A 26 17.04 0.76 22.58
CA CYS A 26 15.70 0.79 21.98
C CYS A 26 14.58 0.39 22.95
N ARG A 27 14.87 -0.37 24.03
CA ARG A 27 13.85 -0.79 25.01
C ARG A 27 13.23 0.39 25.76
N GLU A 28 13.99 1.48 25.93
CA GLU A 28 13.54 2.69 26.62
C GLU A 28 12.91 3.73 25.68
N ARG A 29 12.89 3.46 24.37
CA ARG A 29 12.53 4.42 23.31
C ARG A 29 11.53 3.85 22.29
N LEU A 30 10.58 3.03 22.76
CA LEU A 30 9.57 2.39 21.91
C LEU A 30 8.77 3.40 21.08
N ASP A 31 8.57 4.61 21.60
CA ASP A 31 7.92 5.73 20.91
C ASP A 31 8.57 6.10 19.57
N VAL A 32 9.90 5.97 19.48
CA VAL A 32 10.66 6.27 18.27
C VAL A 32 10.62 5.08 17.30
N PHE A 33 10.71 3.86 17.81
CA PHE A 33 10.79 2.64 16.99
C PHE A 33 9.44 2.16 16.45
N ASP A 34 8.33 2.50 17.13
CA ASP A 34 6.96 2.22 16.66
C ASP A 34 6.35 3.36 15.82
N SER A 35 7.10 4.44 15.60
CA SER A 35 6.60 5.60 14.85
C SER A 35 6.50 5.33 13.34
N ILE A 36 5.48 5.91 12.73
CA ILE A 36 5.28 5.94 11.27
C ILE A 36 5.81 7.22 10.63
N LYS A 37 6.35 8.17 11.41
CA LYS A 37 6.85 9.44 10.88
C LYS A 37 8.25 9.25 10.28
N PRO A 38 8.52 9.81 9.09
CA PRO A 38 9.83 9.68 8.46
C PRO A 38 10.97 10.28 9.31
N ASP A 39 10.71 11.37 10.03
CA ASP A 39 11.72 12.07 10.85
C ASP A 39 12.20 11.22 12.05
N ASP A 40 11.37 10.28 12.51
CA ASP A 40 11.72 9.40 13.63
C ASP A 40 12.69 8.28 13.21
N ILE A 41 12.83 8.02 11.90
CA ILE A 41 13.78 7.03 11.36
C ILE A 41 15.23 7.47 11.64
N GLU A 42 15.55 8.74 11.40
CA GLU A 42 16.89 9.28 11.65
C GLU A 42 17.23 9.22 13.14
N SER A 43 16.28 9.61 13.99
CA SER A 43 16.40 9.50 15.45
C SER A 43 16.61 8.05 15.91
N ALA A 44 15.90 7.08 15.34
CA ALA A 44 16.08 5.66 15.64
C ALA A 44 17.48 5.16 15.26
N ILE A 45 18.00 5.59 14.11
CA ILE A 45 19.35 5.26 13.64
C ILE A 45 20.39 5.80 14.63
N GLU A 46 20.28 7.05 15.06
CA GLU A 46 21.18 7.64 16.06
C GLU A 46 21.17 6.88 17.38
N VAL A 47 19.99 6.48 17.87
CA VAL A 47 19.86 5.65 19.08
C VAL A 47 20.55 4.30 18.90
N CYS A 48 20.42 3.66 17.72
CA CYS A 48 21.13 2.42 17.43
C CYS A 48 22.65 2.59 17.46
N HIS A 49 23.20 3.67 16.90
CA HIS A 49 24.64 3.91 16.90
C HIS A 49 25.23 4.12 18.30
N GLY A 50 24.44 4.62 19.25
CA GLY A 50 24.82 4.73 20.66
C GLY A 50 24.58 3.46 21.49
N CYS A 51 23.98 2.42 20.91
CA CYS A 51 23.56 1.24 21.67
C CYS A 51 24.76 0.36 22.07
N PRO A 52 24.93 0.00 23.36
CA PRO A 52 26.02 -0.89 23.78
C PRO A 52 25.90 -2.31 23.21
N GLU A 53 24.68 -2.72 22.84
CA GLU A 53 24.35 -4.04 22.28
C GLU A 53 24.24 -4.00 20.74
N LEU A 54 24.82 -2.99 20.08
CA LEU A 54 24.75 -2.84 18.62
C LEU A 54 25.35 -4.04 17.88
N GLN A 55 26.52 -4.52 18.30
CA GLN A 55 27.22 -5.63 17.64
C GLN A 55 26.44 -6.97 17.66
N PRO A 56 25.92 -7.45 18.79
CA PRO A 56 25.10 -8.67 18.79
C PRO A 56 23.78 -8.48 18.02
N CYS A 57 23.18 -7.28 18.06
CA CYS A 57 21.99 -6.97 17.25
C CYS A 57 22.29 -7.04 15.75
N LEU A 58 23.43 -6.49 15.31
CA LEU A 58 23.87 -6.51 13.92
C LEU A 58 24.11 -7.94 13.42
N ARG A 59 24.83 -8.75 14.20
CA ARG A 59 25.11 -10.15 13.85
C ARG A 59 23.81 -10.94 13.66
N TRP A 60 22.84 -10.74 14.55
CA TRP A 60 21.53 -11.37 14.42
C TRP A 60 20.80 -10.90 13.16
N ALA A 61 20.78 -9.60 12.89
CA ALA A 61 20.12 -9.05 11.71
C ALA A 61 20.75 -9.58 10.40
N GLU A 62 22.06 -9.80 10.37
CA GLU A 62 22.77 -10.36 9.20
C GLU A 62 22.51 -11.85 8.99
N GLN A 63 22.15 -12.58 10.04
CA GLN A 63 21.80 -14.01 9.98
C GLN A 63 20.30 -14.25 9.75
N SER A 64 19.48 -13.23 9.96
CA SER A 64 18.03 -13.31 9.82
C SER A 64 17.60 -13.15 8.36
N ASP A 65 16.44 -13.72 8.01
CA ASP A 65 15.83 -13.46 6.71
C ASP A 65 15.42 -11.98 6.62
N GLN A 66 16.08 -11.24 5.73
CA GLN A 66 15.86 -9.80 5.56
C GLN A 66 14.42 -9.46 5.14
N ASN A 67 13.67 -10.42 4.57
CA ASN A 67 12.26 -10.21 4.22
C ASN A 67 11.34 -10.20 5.45
N LEU A 68 11.79 -10.78 6.57
CA LEU A 68 11.04 -10.80 7.83
C LEU A 68 11.36 -9.59 8.73
N LEU A 69 12.46 -8.90 8.45
CA LEU A 69 12.88 -7.72 9.22
C LEU A 69 12.15 -6.47 8.72
N THR A 70 11.69 -5.66 9.66
CA THR A 70 11.02 -4.38 9.38
C THR A 70 11.51 -3.27 10.30
N GLY A 71 11.47 -2.04 9.81
CA GLY A 71 11.83 -0.86 10.59
C GLY A 71 13.34 -0.67 10.74
N VAL A 72 13.77 0.01 11.81
CA VAL A 72 15.19 0.28 12.08
C VAL A 72 15.75 -0.78 13.01
N ILE A 73 16.72 -1.56 12.51
CA ILE A 73 17.38 -2.63 13.27
C ILE A 73 18.89 -2.47 13.09
N ALA A 74 19.63 -2.48 14.19
CA ALA A 74 21.09 -2.33 14.20
C ALA A 74 21.62 -1.12 13.38
N GLY A 75 20.88 0.00 13.38
CA GLY A 75 21.23 1.21 12.63
C GLY A 75 20.98 1.12 11.12
N ARG A 76 20.27 0.10 10.65
CA ARG A 76 19.89 -0.09 9.25
C ARG A 76 18.37 -0.07 9.11
N VAL A 77 17.88 0.47 8.00
CA VAL A 77 16.45 0.49 7.67
C VAL A 77 16.10 -0.74 6.84
N PHE A 78 15.21 -1.58 7.36
CA PHE A 78 14.64 -2.73 6.67
C PHE A 78 13.22 -2.39 6.19
N LYS A 79 13.00 -2.52 4.88
CA LYS A 79 11.68 -2.31 4.27
C LYS A 79 10.98 -3.66 4.18
N HIS A 80 9.75 -3.75 4.68
CA HIS A 80 8.92 -4.92 4.45
C HIS A 80 8.68 -5.05 2.95
N HIS A 81 9.22 -6.09 2.32
CA HIS A 81 8.77 -6.51 1.00
C HIS A 81 7.40 -7.16 1.19
N VAL A 82 6.34 -6.36 1.07
CA VAL A 82 5.01 -6.94 0.91
C VAL A 82 4.96 -7.59 -0.47
N ASN A 83 4.80 -8.91 -0.49
CA ASN A 83 4.67 -9.68 -1.72
C ASN A 83 3.25 -9.46 -2.28
N GLY A 84 2.97 -8.27 -2.83
CA GLY A 84 1.80 -7.98 -3.68
C GLY A 84 0.38 -8.16 -3.11
N TRP A 85 0.19 -8.69 -1.91
CA TRP A 85 -1.13 -9.12 -1.39
C TRP A 85 -1.49 -8.55 0.00
N GLY A 86 -0.99 -7.36 0.33
CA GLY A 86 -1.37 -6.69 1.58
C GLY A 86 -0.73 -5.32 1.66
N ARG A 87 -1.57 -4.29 1.71
CA ARG A 87 -1.22 -2.86 1.72
C ARG A 87 -0.23 -2.51 2.85
N PRO A 88 0.94 -1.90 2.56
CA PRO A 88 1.63 -1.02 3.50
C PRO A 88 1.41 0.42 3.03
N THR A 89 0.61 1.16 3.78
CA THR A 89 0.64 2.62 3.72
C THR A 89 1.94 3.09 4.37
N GLY A 90 2.91 3.59 3.59
CA GLY A 90 4.04 4.31 4.17
C GLY A 90 5.36 4.35 3.38
N ILE A 91 5.59 5.50 2.73
CA ILE A 91 6.87 6.21 2.57
C ILE A 91 8.01 5.50 1.82
N THR A 92 7.99 5.64 0.50
CA THR A 92 9.17 5.54 -0.36
C THR A 92 10.09 6.75 -0.16
N THR A 93 11.10 6.63 0.69
CA THR A 93 12.31 7.48 0.56
C THR A 93 13.21 6.91 -0.54
N THR A 94 12.93 7.33 -1.76
CA THR A 94 13.94 7.48 -2.81
C THR A 94 13.78 8.88 -3.37
N LYS A 95 14.84 9.68 -3.23
CA LYS A 95 15.12 10.97 -3.89
C LYS A 95 14.21 11.23 -5.12
N PRO A 96 13.53 12.39 -5.26
CA PRO A 96 12.77 12.71 -6.46
C PRO A 96 13.73 12.70 -7.66
N LYS A 97 13.74 11.59 -8.40
CA LYS A 97 14.08 11.65 -9.81
C LYS A 97 12.85 12.34 -10.40
N GLU A 98 13.03 13.60 -10.81
CA GLU A 98 12.03 14.33 -11.56
C GLU A 98 11.45 13.36 -12.60
N PRO A 99 10.16 12.99 -12.50
CA PRO A 99 9.58 12.10 -13.47
C PRO A 99 9.66 12.84 -14.79
N THR A 100 10.57 12.41 -15.65
CA THR A 100 10.39 12.63 -17.07
C THR A 100 9.06 11.98 -17.39
N MET A 101 8.01 12.81 -17.43
CA MET A 101 6.70 12.44 -17.93
C MET A 101 6.95 11.61 -19.18
N PRO A 102 6.56 10.32 -19.22
CA PRO A 102 6.53 9.62 -20.48
C PRO A 102 5.58 10.43 -21.36
N THR A 103 6.12 11.16 -22.33
CA THR A 103 5.31 11.82 -23.33
C THR A 103 4.42 10.74 -23.93
N PRO A 104 3.08 10.83 -23.76
CA PRO A 104 2.19 9.80 -24.27
C PRO A 104 2.37 9.76 -25.79
N LYS A 105 2.92 8.67 -26.30
CA LYS A 105 3.16 8.47 -27.75
C LYS A 105 1.85 8.34 -28.54
N LYS A 106 0.71 8.24 -27.86
CA LYS A 106 -0.62 8.17 -28.44
C LYS A 106 -1.47 9.31 -27.88
N LYS A 107 -2.21 9.98 -28.75
CA LYS A 107 -3.17 11.02 -28.36
C LYS A 107 -4.20 10.39 -27.41
N PRO A 108 -4.54 11.04 -26.29
CA PRO A 108 -5.57 10.57 -25.39
C PRO A 108 -6.91 10.47 -26.13
N THR A 109 -7.57 9.32 -26.02
CA THR A 109 -8.94 9.17 -26.50
C THR A 109 -9.86 9.71 -25.42
N HIS A 110 -10.37 10.92 -25.62
CA HIS A 110 -11.36 11.51 -24.73
C HIS A 110 -12.75 10.98 -25.08
N TYR A 111 -13.41 10.33 -24.12
CA TYR A 111 -14.84 10.04 -24.20
C TYR A 111 -15.58 11.09 -23.36
N ALA A 112 -16.40 11.91 -24.01
CA ALA A 112 -17.30 12.85 -23.35
C ALA A 112 -18.71 12.28 -23.42
N PHE A 113 -19.36 12.14 -22.27
CA PHE A 113 -20.77 11.75 -22.17
C PHE A 113 -21.60 13.00 -21.85
N PRO A 114 -22.73 13.25 -22.55
CA PRO A 114 -23.58 14.40 -22.28
C PRO A 114 -24.21 14.27 -20.88
N ALA A 115 -23.98 15.30 -20.05
CA ALA A 115 -24.48 15.36 -18.69
C ALA A 115 -25.89 15.95 -18.69
N GLU A 116 -26.90 15.10 -18.88
CA GLU A 116 -28.28 15.49 -18.63
C GLU A 116 -28.71 14.96 -17.26
N LYS A 117 -28.65 15.88 -16.27
CA LYS A 117 -29.23 15.79 -14.93
C LYS A 117 -28.60 14.75 -13.97
N GLY A 118 -27.67 15.26 -13.15
CA GLY A 118 -27.41 14.72 -11.81
C GLY A 118 -26.54 13.47 -11.70
N PHE A 119 -25.79 13.10 -12.75
CA PHE A 119 -24.89 11.96 -12.69
C PHE A 119 -23.42 12.33 -12.97
N VAL A 120 -22.55 11.67 -12.22
CA VAL A 120 -21.09 11.84 -12.14
C VAL A 120 -20.44 12.09 -13.49
N THR A 121 -19.82 13.26 -13.67
CA THR A 121 -18.86 13.52 -14.74
C THR A 121 -17.58 12.74 -14.46
N GLY A 122 -17.55 11.46 -14.86
CA GLY A 122 -16.34 10.65 -14.84
C GLY A 122 -15.51 10.92 -16.10
N TYR A 123 -14.45 11.71 -15.99
CA TYR A 123 -13.37 11.68 -16.99
C TYR A 123 -12.55 10.41 -16.74
N GLY A 124 -12.91 9.32 -17.41
CA GLY A 124 -12.12 8.10 -17.38
C GLY A 124 -10.85 8.28 -18.21
N TYR A 125 -9.70 8.39 -17.56
CA TYR A 125 -8.40 8.34 -18.24
C TYR A 125 -7.91 6.89 -18.29
N VAL A 126 -7.92 6.29 -19.48
CA VAL A 126 -7.22 5.01 -19.69
C VAL A 126 -5.77 5.33 -20.03
N GLY A 127 -4.95 5.48 -19.00
CA GLY A 127 -3.51 5.48 -19.17
C GLY A 127 -3.00 4.06 -19.28
N GLU A 128 -2.33 3.70 -20.39
CA GLU A 128 -1.43 2.54 -20.40
C GLU A 128 -0.30 2.85 -19.39
N THR A 129 -0.42 2.34 -18.17
CA THR A 129 0.72 2.33 -17.23
C THR A 129 1.72 1.27 -17.69
N SER A 130 2.99 1.37 -17.30
CA SER A 130 4.09 0.58 -17.89
C SER A 130 3.98 -0.94 -17.72
N ASP A 131 3.00 -1.44 -16.96
CA ASP A 131 2.82 -2.85 -16.66
C ASP A 131 1.32 -3.17 -16.55
N ASP A 132 0.71 -3.61 -17.67
CA ASP A 132 -0.58 -4.33 -17.77
C ASP A 132 -1.69 -3.99 -16.77
N ALA A 133 -1.87 -2.72 -16.40
CA ALA A 133 -2.89 -2.27 -15.47
C ALA A 133 -3.63 -1.05 -16.01
N ILE A 134 -4.95 -1.09 -15.90
CA ILE A 134 -5.85 0.01 -16.24
C ILE A 134 -6.23 0.73 -14.94
N MET A 135 -6.05 2.04 -14.92
CA MET A 135 -6.52 2.90 -13.85
C MET A 135 -7.89 3.46 -14.21
N LEU A 136 -8.91 3.14 -13.42
CA LEU A 136 -10.25 3.72 -13.50
C LEU A 136 -10.40 4.75 -12.39
N THR A 137 -10.78 5.98 -12.75
CA THR A 137 -11.12 7.01 -11.76
C THR A 137 -12.63 7.15 -11.73
N ALA A 138 -13.23 6.85 -10.59
CA ALA A 138 -14.63 7.13 -10.28
C ALA A 138 -14.69 8.30 -9.29
N PHE A 139 -15.87 8.89 -9.10
CA PHE A 139 -16.12 9.85 -8.02
C PHE A 139 -17.23 9.30 -7.15
N ASP A 140 -17.07 9.39 -5.83
CA ASP A 140 -18.13 9.07 -4.88
C ASP A 140 -19.23 10.15 -4.86
N ALA A 141 -20.28 9.94 -4.06
CA ALA A 141 -21.39 10.88 -3.93
C ALA A 141 -20.99 12.23 -3.33
N ASP A 142 -19.88 12.27 -2.59
CA ASP A 142 -19.31 13.48 -1.99
C ASP A 142 -18.35 14.21 -2.94
N GLY A 143 -18.14 13.68 -4.15
CA GLY A 143 -17.24 14.23 -5.18
C GLY A 143 -15.77 13.88 -4.97
N GLY A 144 -15.45 12.96 -4.05
CA GLY A 144 -14.11 12.44 -3.83
C GLY A 144 -13.70 11.47 -4.94
N PRO A 145 -12.51 11.64 -5.57
CA PRO A 145 -12.03 10.71 -6.58
C PRO A 145 -11.61 9.38 -5.94
N VAL A 146 -12.09 8.27 -6.51
CA VAL A 146 -11.71 6.91 -6.17
C VAL A 146 -10.98 6.29 -7.37
N CYS A 147 -9.69 6.02 -7.19
CA CYS A 147 -8.88 5.35 -8.21
C CYS A 147 -8.85 3.85 -7.96
N LEU A 148 -9.28 3.08 -8.95
CA LEU A 148 -9.18 1.63 -8.99
C LEU A 148 -8.11 1.24 -10.01
N VAL A 149 -7.08 0.53 -9.57
CA VAL A 149 -6.07 -0.06 -10.45
C VAL A 149 -6.38 -1.54 -10.56
N MET A 150 -6.60 -2.02 -11.78
CA MET A 150 -6.95 -3.42 -12.01
C MET A 150 -6.38 -3.96 -13.32
N PRO A 151 -6.24 -5.30 -13.45
CA PRO A 151 -5.82 -5.92 -14.69
C PRO A 151 -6.80 -5.61 -15.84
N PRO A 152 -6.34 -5.59 -17.10
CA PRO A 152 -7.15 -5.19 -18.26
C PRO A 152 -8.38 -6.06 -18.47
N GLU A 153 -8.32 -7.33 -18.09
CA GLU A 153 -9.46 -8.25 -18.22
C GLU A 153 -10.59 -7.90 -17.24
N CYS A 154 -10.24 -7.53 -16.00
CA CYS A 154 -11.19 -7.07 -15.00
C CYS A 154 -11.80 -5.72 -15.39
N ALA A 155 -10.98 -4.78 -15.88
CA ALA A 155 -11.46 -3.47 -16.30
C ALA A 155 -12.52 -3.57 -17.40
N ARG A 156 -12.32 -4.45 -18.40
CA ARG A 156 -13.30 -4.68 -19.48
C ARG A 156 -14.64 -5.20 -18.96
N GLN A 157 -14.62 -6.13 -18.01
CA GLN A 157 -15.85 -6.66 -17.41
C GLN A 157 -16.61 -5.57 -16.63
N VAL A 158 -15.89 -4.77 -15.84
CA VAL A 158 -16.48 -3.69 -15.05
C VAL A 158 -17.10 -2.62 -15.96
N ILE A 159 -16.37 -2.18 -17.00
CA ILE A 159 -16.89 -1.19 -17.96
C ILE A 159 -18.14 -1.70 -18.67
N THR A 160 -18.13 -2.96 -19.11
CA THR A 160 -19.29 -3.55 -19.82
C THR A 160 -20.49 -3.67 -18.89
N SER A 161 -20.29 -4.10 -17.64
CA SER A 161 -21.36 -4.22 -16.66
C SER A 161 -21.96 -2.85 -16.29
N LEU A 162 -21.12 -1.82 -16.12
CA LEU A 162 -21.57 -0.45 -15.88
C LEU A 162 -22.37 0.10 -17.06
N ALA A 163 -21.93 -0.12 -18.30
CA ALA A 163 -22.67 0.32 -19.48
C ALA A 163 -24.09 -0.27 -19.53
N VAL A 164 -24.25 -1.55 -19.21
CA VAL A 164 -25.57 -2.21 -19.15
C VAL A 164 -26.43 -1.65 -18.01
N GLN A 165 -25.84 -1.37 -16.85
CA GLN A 165 -26.58 -0.79 -15.73
C GLN A 165 -27.05 0.64 -16.03
N ILE A 166 -26.22 1.44 -16.70
CA ILE A 166 -26.58 2.80 -17.13
C ILE A 166 -27.73 2.75 -18.14
N ASP A 167 -27.66 1.89 -19.16
CA ASP A 167 -28.76 1.73 -20.14
C ASP A 167 -30.08 1.32 -19.46
N LYS A 168 -30.00 0.40 -18.48
CA LYS A 168 -31.18 -0.04 -17.72
C LYS A 168 -31.80 1.10 -16.89
N GLN A 169 -30.98 1.97 -16.28
CA GLN A 169 -31.47 3.10 -15.49
C GLN A 169 -32.09 4.20 -16.37
N ALA A 170 -31.50 4.46 -17.55
CA ALA A 170 -32.02 5.45 -18.49
C ALA A 170 -33.45 5.11 -18.96
N ARG A 171 -33.75 3.83 -19.20
CA ARG A 171 -35.10 3.39 -19.60
C ARG A 171 -36.15 3.53 -18.51
N VAL A 172 -35.76 3.47 -17.22
CA VAL A 172 -36.70 3.59 -16.10
C VAL A 172 -37.17 5.04 -15.92
N THR A 173 -36.37 6.02 -16.34
CA THR A 173 -36.70 7.44 -16.19
C THR A 173 -37.68 7.97 -17.23
N GLU A 174 -37.93 7.25 -18.34
CA GLU A 174 -38.82 7.70 -19.42
C GLU A 174 -40.31 7.36 -19.18
N ASP A 175 -40.61 6.38 -18.31
CA ASP A 175 -42.00 5.94 -18.04
C ASP A 175 -42.72 6.73 -16.92
N GLY A 176 -42.07 7.74 -16.32
CA GLY A 176 -42.54 8.44 -15.11
C GLY A 176 -43.29 9.76 -15.32
N ASP A 177 -43.31 10.33 -16.52
CA ASP A 177 -43.81 11.70 -16.79
C ASP A 177 -45.07 11.68 -17.68
N SER A 178 -46.09 10.94 -17.25
CA SER A 178 -47.44 11.04 -17.82
C SER A 178 -48.46 11.03 -16.69
N LYS A 179 -48.67 12.19 -16.07
CA LYS A 179 -49.86 12.46 -15.27
C LYS A 179 -50.24 13.94 -15.28
#